data_AF-A0A3M2ZD92-F1
#
_entry.id   AF-A0A3M2ZD92-F1
#
_cell.length_a   1.000
_cell.length_b   1.000
_cell.length_c   1.000
_cell.angle_alpha   90.00
_cell.angle_beta   90.00
_cell.angle_gamma   90.00
#
_symmetry.space_group_name_H-M   'P 1'
#
loop_
_entity.id
_entity.type
_entity.pdbx_description
1 polymer ?
#
loop_
_entity_poly.entity_id
_entity_poly.type
_entity_poly.pdbx_seq_one_letter_code
_entity_poly.pdbx_strand_id
1 'polypeptide(L)' 'EAAERIARVLHNDPATGVMRHADAGYDIAIDCAKEQGLNLPMIGR' A
#
# COMPACT_ATOMS: atom_id res chain seq x y z
N GLU A 1 -4.37 20.41 11.00
CA GLU A 1 -5.20 19.22 11.33
C GLU A 1 -5.85 18.53 10.13
N ALA A 2 -6.75 19.18 9.37
CA ALA A 2 -7.48 18.50 8.28
C ALA A 2 -6.56 17.99 7.16
N ALA A 3 -5.60 18.80 6.70
CA ALA A 3 -4.66 18.41 5.64
C ALA A 3 -3.84 17.16 5.98
N GLU A 4 -3.37 17.05 7.22
CA GLU A 4 -2.64 15.86 7.69
C GLU A 4 -3.51 14.61 7.74
N ARG A 5 -4.78 14.77 8.16
CA ARG A 5 -5.76 13.67 8.14
C ARG A 5 -6.04 13.22 6.72
N ILE A 6 -6.22 14.17 5.80
CA ILE A 6 -6.45 13.89 4.37
C ILE A 6 -5.24 13.17 3.78
N ALA A 7 -4.02 13.64 4.04
CA ALA A 7 -2.81 13.00 3.55
C ALA A 7 -2.70 11.54 4.02
N ARG A 8 -2.97 11.26 5.30
CA ARG A 8 -2.96 9.89 5.83
C ARG A 8 -4.07 9.03 5.23
N VAL A 9 -5.29 9.54 5.15
CA VAL A 9 -6.45 8.76 4.66
C VAL A 9 -6.28 8.43 3.18
N LEU A 10 -5.91 9.41 2.36
CA LEU A 10 -5.74 9.21 0.93
C LEU A 10 -4.49 8.38 0.56
N HIS A 11 -3.56 8.18 1.50
CA HIS A 11 -2.47 7.24 1.33
C HIS A 11 -2.84 5.84 1.83
N ASN A 12 -3.33 5.74 3.06
CA ASN A 12 -3.55 4.45 3.73
C ASN A 12 -4.71 3.66 3.10
N ASP A 13 -5.81 4.32 2.74
CA ASP A 13 -6.99 3.67 2.17
C ASP A 13 -6.66 2.89 0.88
N PRO A 14 -6.07 3.51 -0.18
CA PRO A 14 -5.65 2.74 -1.36
C PRO A 14 -4.50 1.77 -1.07
N ALA A 15 -3.58 2.09 -0.15
CA ALA A 15 -2.49 1.18 0.22
C ALA A 15 -3.00 -0.15 0.78
N THR A 16 -4.13 -0.16 1.50
CA THR A 16 -4.76 -1.42 1.95
C THR A 16 -5.29 -2.27 0.79
N GLY A 17 -5.76 -1.62 -0.28
CA GLY A 17 -6.16 -2.30 -1.51
C GLY A 17 -4.96 -2.96 -2.19
N VAL A 18 -3.85 -2.24 -2.34
CA VAL A 18 -2.60 -2.77 -2.89
C VAL A 18 -2.08 -3.92 -2.04
N MET A 19 -2.04 -3.76 -0.71
CA MET A 19 -1.68 -4.81 0.24
C MET A 19 -2.49 -6.09 0.01
N ARG A 20 -3.82 -5.97 -0.10
CA ARG A 20 -4.71 -7.12 -0.28
C ARG A 20 -4.43 -7.88 -1.59
N HIS A 21 -4.20 -7.15 -2.68
CA HIS A 21 -3.88 -7.79 -3.96
C HIS A 21 -2.47 -8.38 -3.98
N ALA A 22 -1.52 -7.72 -3.34
CA ALA A 22 -0.17 -8.27 -3.19
C ALA A 22 -0.19 -9.57 -2.37
N ASP A 23 -0.98 -9.62 -1.28
CA ASP A 23 -1.14 -10.82 -0.43
C ASP A 23 -1.79 -11.98 -1.18
N ALA A 24 -2.68 -11.68 -2.14
CA ALA A 24 -3.25 -12.66 -3.04
C ALA A 24 -2.29 -13.12 -4.17
N GLY A 25 -1.08 -12.55 -4.25
CA GLY A 25 -0.05 -12.96 -5.22
C GLY A 25 -0.12 -12.26 -6.58
N TYR A 26 -0.78 -11.10 -6.68
CA TYR A 26 -0.78 -10.33 -7.93
C TYR A 26 0.54 -9.57 -8.10
N ASP A 27 1.33 -9.93 -9.12
CA ASP A 27 2.62 -9.31 -9.41
C ASP A 27 2.53 -7.78 -9.55
N ILE A 28 1.51 -7.28 -10.25
CA ILE A 28 1.27 -5.84 -10.44
C ILE A 28 1.09 -5.10 -9.11
N ALA A 29 0.54 -5.76 -8.08
CA ALA A 29 0.32 -5.17 -6.77
C ALA A 29 1.58 -5.24 -5.91
N ILE A 30 2.38 -6.30 -6.07
CA ILE A 30 3.71 -6.42 -5.45
C ILE A 30 4.63 -5.31 -5.99
N ASP A 31 4.62 -5.08 -7.31
CA ASP A 31 5.41 -4.03 -7.95
C ASP A 31 4.94 -2.64 -7.50
N CYS A 32 3.63 -2.40 -7.48
CA CYS A 32 3.06 -1.16 -6.95
C CYS A 32 3.47 -0.91 -5.49
N ALA A 33 3.45 -1.94 -4.64
CA ALA A 33 3.88 -1.84 -3.26
C ALA A 33 5.37 -1.45 -3.14
N LYS A 34 6.24 -1.99 -4.00
CA LYS A 34 7.67 -1.64 -4.05
C LYS A 34 7.90 -0.21 -4.53
N GLU A 35 7.25 0.19 -5.62
CA GLU A 35 7.36 1.53 -6.21
C GLU A 35 6.91 2.63 -5.23
N GLN A 36 5.85 2.37 -4.48
CA GLN A 36 5.28 3.31 -3.51
C GLN A 36 5.90 3.17 -2.10
N GLY A 37 6.86 2.25 -1.90
CA GLY A 37 7.53 2.05 -0.63
C GLY A 37 6.61 1.58 0.51
N LEU A 38 5.57 0.79 0.19
CA LEU A 38 4.64 0.27 1.19
C LEU A 38 5.32 -0.77 2.08
N ASN A 39 5.17 -0.65 3.39
CA ASN A 39 5.71 -1.61 4.34
C ASN A 39 4.77 -2.82 4.47
N LEU A 40 5.07 -3.89 3.71
CA LEU A 40 4.31 -5.15 3.71
C LEU A 40 5.18 -6.29 4.27
N PRO A 41 5.12 -6.61 5.60
CA PRO A 41 6.06 -7.52 6.25
C PRO A 41 6.12 -8.95 5.68
N MET A 42 5.05 -9.40 5.04
CA MET A 42 4.94 -10.77 4.48
C MET A 42 5.35 -10.87 3.01
N ILE A 43 5.48 -9.74 2.31
CA ILE A 43 5.69 -9.67 0.85
C ILE A 43 7.02 -8.99 0.53
N GLY A 44 7.52 -8.14 1.42
CA GLY A 44 8.78 -7.43 1.29
C GLY A 44 9.80 -7.81 2.37
N ARG A 45 10.86 -8.47 1.94
CA ARG A 45 12.23 -8.05 2.27
C ARG A 45 12.96 -7.78 0.96
#